data_AF-L8DBM1-F1
#
_entry.id   AF-L8DBM1-F1
#
_cell.length_a   1.000
_cell.length_b   1.000
_cell.length_c   1.000
_cell.angle_alpha   90.00
_cell.angle_beta   90.00
_cell.angle_gamma   90.00
#
_symmetry.space_group_name_H-M   'P 1'
#
loop_
_entity.id
_entity.type
_entity.pdbx_description
1 polymer ?
#
loop_
_entity_poly.entity_id
_entity_poly.type
_entity_poly.pdbx_seq_one_letter_code
_entity_poly.pdbx_strand_id
1 'polypeptide(L)'
;MSTFFAFTIRPLAAAIFELRKQSTVRIASQAAAAAALEERDARLASLDALARPLLQRIADGPDPTDEEILACLLLEAELRDTLRARGLVRPDLARAARSARARGVEVMMLDDRAPAVLTDDVRERIVAAASSTLDAADAGSVTVRLLPPGRPVAATVLLDDLGDGAQRVEYDNTGRVRG
;
A
#
# COMPACT_ATOMS: atom_id res chain seq x y z
N MET A 1 37.28 54.70 2.32
CA MET A 1 36.98 53.72 3.40
C MET A 1 35.93 52.70 2.99
N SER A 2 34.86 53.06 2.26
CA SER A 2 33.75 52.18 1.85
C SER A 2 34.10 51.08 0.81
N THR A 3 35.13 51.26 -0.01
CA THR A 3 35.57 50.28 -1.03
C THR A 3 36.34 49.09 -0.44
N PHE A 4 36.99 49.24 0.72
CA PHE A 4 37.74 48.16 1.38
C PHE A 4 36.79 47.12 2.04
N PHE A 5 35.64 47.59 2.56
CA PHE A 5 34.58 46.74 3.09
C PHE A 5 33.94 45.87 1.99
N ALA A 6 33.83 46.38 0.77
CA ALA A 6 33.19 45.66 -0.33
C ALA A 6 34.02 44.48 -0.87
N PHE A 7 35.35 44.54 -0.80
CA PHE A 7 36.24 43.50 -1.34
C PHE A 7 36.57 42.38 -0.34
N THR A 8 36.53 42.66 0.97
CA THR A 8 36.87 41.67 2.00
C THR A 8 35.65 40.98 2.61
N ILE A 9 34.54 41.70 2.82
CA ILE A 9 33.36 41.15 3.52
C ILE A 9 32.43 40.38 2.58
N ARG A 10 32.25 40.81 1.33
CA ARG A 10 31.39 40.11 0.35
C ARG A 10 31.77 38.65 0.10
N PRO A 11 33.04 38.30 -0.18
CA PRO A 11 33.40 36.90 -0.40
C PRO A 11 33.25 36.05 0.88
N LEU A 12 33.52 36.62 2.05
CA LEU A 12 33.34 35.93 3.33
C LEU A 12 31.85 35.68 3.63
N ALA A 13 30.99 36.66 3.38
CA ALA A 13 29.55 36.53 3.51
C ALA A 13 28.98 35.50 2.54
N ALA A 14 29.41 35.51 1.27
CA ALA A 14 29.00 34.52 0.28
C ALA A 14 29.39 33.09 0.69
N ALA A 15 30.63 32.91 1.19
CA ALA A 15 31.07 31.62 1.72
C ALA A 15 30.24 31.14 2.93
N ILE A 16 29.90 32.04 3.85
CA ILE A 16 29.03 31.73 4.99
C ILE A 16 27.61 31.33 4.53
N PHE A 17 27.03 32.05 3.55
CA PHE A 17 25.72 31.70 3.00
C PHE A 17 25.74 30.34 2.30
N GLU A 18 26.78 30.04 1.52
CA GLU A 18 26.91 28.76 0.83
C GLU A 18 27.11 27.60 1.83
N LEU A 19 27.96 27.78 2.86
CA LEU A 19 28.13 26.80 3.93
C LEU A 19 26.83 26.56 4.72
N ARG A 20 26.06 27.62 5.00
CA ARG A 20 24.75 27.49 5.64
C ARG A 20 23.77 26.73 4.76
N LYS A 21 23.73 27.02 3.46
CA LYS A 21 22.89 26.31 2.49
C LYS A 21 23.27 24.82 2.38
N GLN A 22 24.56 24.50 2.38
CA GLN A 22 25.02 23.11 2.41
C GLN A 22 24.67 22.41 3.73
N SER A 23 24.80 23.11 4.86
CA SER A 23 24.44 22.61 6.18
C SER A 23 22.94 22.33 6.28
N THR A 24 22.06 23.23 5.80
CA THR A 24 20.61 23.00 5.83
C THR A 24 20.21 21.81 4.97
N VAL A 25 20.78 21.66 3.77
CA VAL A 25 20.55 20.49 2.91
C VAL A 25 21.02 19.19 3.59
N ARG A 26 22.19 19.20 4.24
CA ARG A 26 22.72 18.03 4.96
C ARG A 26 21.88 17.67 6.18
N ILE A 27 21.45 18.66 6.96
CA ILE A 27 20.58 18.43 8.12
C ILE A 27 19.23 17.88 7.63
N ALA A 28 18.65 18.45 6.57
CA ALA A 28 17.40 17.96 6.00
C ALA A 28 17.53 16.52 5.46
N SER A 29 18.63 16.18 4.78
CA SER A 29 18.85 14.82 4.29
C SER A 29 19.08 13.81 5.42
N GLN A 30 19.82 14.20 6.45
CA GLN A 30 20.01 13.38 7.65
C GLN A 30 18.71 13.17 8.41
N ALA A 31 17.90 14.23 8.57
CA ALA A 31 16.58 14.13 9.20
C ALA A 31 15.64 13.23 8.40
N ALA A 32 15.61 13.36 7.07
CA ALA A 32 14.81 12.50 6.20
C ALA A 32 15.27 11.02 6.27
N ALA A 33 16.58 10.77 6.31
CA ALA A 33 17.12 9.42 6.45
C ALA A 33 16.79 8.80 7.82
N ALA A 34 16.89 9.58 8.91
CA ALA A 34 16.51 9.13 10.25
C ALA A 34 15.01 8.79 10.31
N ALA A 35 14.14 9.67 9.80
CA ALA A 35 12.70 9.42 9.74
C ALA A 35 12.35 8.17 8.92
N ALA A 36 13.05 7.92 7.81
CA ALA A 36 12.84 6.71 6.99
C ALA A 36 13.26 5.44 7.74
N LEU A 37 14.32 5.48 8.55
CA LEU A 37 14.73 4.36 9.40
C LEU A 37 13.73 4.10 10.52
N GLU A 38 13.26 5.15 11.21
CA GLU A 38 12.23 5.05 12.24
C GLU A 38 10.94 4.42 11.70
N GLU A 39 10.47 4.86 10.53
CA GLU A 39 9.29 4.27 9.88
C GLU A 39 9.52 2.80 9.51
N ARG A 40 10.72 2.47 9.01
CA ARG A 40 11.07 1.08 8.68
C ARG A 40 11.03 0.19 9.91
N ASP A 41 11.65 0.63 11.00
CA ASP A 41 11.75 -0.15 12.23
C ASP A 41 10.37 -0.31 12.89
N ALA A 42 9.51 0.72 12.85
CA ALA A 42 8.12 0.62 13.29
C ALA A 42 7.32 -0.40 12.47
N ARG A 43 7.48 -0.42 11.13
CA ARG A 43 6.83 -1.42 10.26
C ARG A 43 7.33 -2.83 10.53
N LEU A 44 8.62 -3.00 10.75
CA LEU A 44 9.20 -4.31 11.10
C LEU A 44 8.69 -4.80 12.45
N ALA A 45 8.62 -3.94 13.46
CA ALA A 45 8.06 -4.30 14.76
C ALA A 45 6.59 -4.71 14.67
N SER A 46 5.78 -4.00 13.86
CA SER A 46 4.38 -4.37 13.62
C SER A 46 4.26 -5.72 12.91
N LEU A 47 5.08 -5.98 11.90
CA LEU A 47 5.11 -7.28 11.21
C LEU A 47 5.51 -8.40 12.17
N ASP A 48 6.53 -8.15 12.98
CA ASP A 48 7.04 -9.11 13.95
C ASP A 48 5.97 -9.48 14.99
N ALA A 49 5.26 -8.48 15.53
CA ALA A 49 4.18 -8.70 16.49
C ALA A 49 3.04 -9.58 15.93
N LEU A 50 2.76 -9.48 14.63
CA LEU A 50 1.71 -10.25 13.96
C LEU A 50 2.17 -11.67 13.56
N ALA A 51 3.36 -11.79 12.99
CA ALA A 51 3.83 -13.03 12.38
C ALA A 51 4.56 -13.96 13.37
N ARG A 52 5.32 -13.40 14.32
CA ARG A 52 6.16 -14.16 15.26
C ARG A 52 5.39 -15.24 16.03
N PRO A 53 4.19 -14.97 16.60
CA PRO A 53 3.47 -15.99 17.37
C PRO A 53 3.13 -17.24 16.54
N LEU A 54 2.70 -17.06 15.29
CA LEU A 54 2.39 -18.18 14.39
C LEU A 54 3.65 -18.92 13.96
N LEU A 55 4.73 -18.20 13.63
CA LEU A 55 5.99 -18.83 13.25
C LEU A 55 6.62 -19.63 14.40
N GLN A 56 6.51 -19.13 15.64
CA GLN A 56 6.93 -19.88 16.83
C GLN A 56 6.06 -21.11 17.07
N ARG A 57 4.74 -20.99 16.90
CA ARG A 57 3.82 -22.13 17.00
C ARG A 57 4.14 -23.25 16.00
N ILE A 58 4.55 -22.88 14.79
CA ILE A 58 4.99 -23.83 13.74
C ILE A 58 6.37 -24.44 14.09
N ALA A 59 7.28 -23.65 14.66
CA ALA A 59 8.63 -24.12 14.98
C ALA A 59 8.67 -25.04 16.21
N ASP A 60 7.89 -24.72 17.26
CA ASP A 60 8.00 -25.34 18.58
C ASP A 60 6.91 -26.38 18.86
N GLY A 61 5.82 -26.37 18.08
CA GLY A 61 4.66 -27.21 18.32
C GLY A 61 4.52 -28.39 17.34
N PRO A 62 3.53 -29.26 17.55
CA PRO A 62 3.18 -30.31 16.59
C PRO A 62 2.68 -29.70 15.27
N ASP A 63 2.57 -30.54 14.24
CA ASP A 63 2.04 -30.16 12.94
C ASP A 63 0.75 -29.34 13.07
N PRO A 64 0.63 -28.22 12.32
CA PRO A 64 -0.49 -27.32 12.45
C PRO A 64 -1.79 -27.99 12.00
N THR A 65 -2.88 -27.71 12.70
CA THR A 65 -4.22 -28.14 12.28
C THR A 65 -4.66 -27.40 11.02
N ASP A 66 -5.66 -27.91 10.32
CA ASP A 66 -6.22 -27.24 9.14
C ASP A 66 -6.74 -25.82 9.46
N GLU A 67 -7.26 -25.61 10.67
CA GLU A 67 -7.69 -24.30 11.16
C GLU A 67 -6.49 -23.35 11.37
N GLU A 68 -5.40 -23.84 11.96
CA GLU A 68 -4.16 -23.07 12.13
C GLU A 68 -3.53 -22.73 10.77
N ILE A 69 -3.55 -23.66 9.81
CA ILE A 69 -3.10 -23.42 8.43
C ILE A 69 -3.94 -22.33 7.77
N LEU A 70 -5.27 -22.41 7.86
CA LEU A 70 -6.15 -21.39 7.32
C LEU A 70 -5.89 -20.02 7.94
N ALA A 71 -5.72 -19.95 9.27
CA ALA A 71 -5.39 -18.70 9.96
C ALA A 71 -4.06 -18.11 9.47
N CYS A 72 -3.03 -18.95 9.25
CA CYS A 72 -1.75 -18.52 8.69
C CYS A 72 -1.90 -17.97 7.26
N LEU A 73 -2.63 -18.67 6.40
CA LEU A 73 -2.86 -18.25 5.00
C LEU A 73 -3.63 -16.93 4.93
N LEU A 74 -4.64 -16.73 5.79
CA LEU A 74 -5.38 -15.49 5.85
C LEU A 74 -4.51 -14.31 6.33
N LEU A 75 -3.66 -14.53 7.34
CA LEU A 75 -2.74 -13.51 7.82
C LEU A 75 -1.68 -13.16 6.76
N GLU A 76 -1.09 -14.14 6.09
CA GLU A 76 -0.14 -13.91 4.99
C GLU A 76 -0.77 -13.03 3.92
N ALA A 77 -1.99 -13.37 3.50
CA ALA A 77 -2.67 -12.64 2.44
C ALA A 77 -2.98 -11.19 2.87
N GLU A 78 -3.40 -10.99 4.12
CA GLU A 78 -3.61 -9.65 4.68
C GLU A 78 -2.31 -8.83 4.69
N LEU A 79 -1.20 -9.42 5.14
CA LEU A 79 0.12 -8.78 5.12
C LEU A 79 0.56 -8.44 3.69
N ARG A 80 0.38 -9.35 2.73
CA ARG A 80 0.68 -9.12 1.31
C ARG A 80 -0.12 -7.95 0.75
N ASP A 81 -1.40 -7.85 1.09
CA ASP A 81 -2.27 -6.75 0.64
C ASP A 81 -1.82 -5.41 1.22
N THR A 82 -1.44 -5.34 2.50
CA THR A 82 -0.91 -4.09 3.10
C THR A 82 0.33 -3.56 2.36
N LEU A 83 1.12 -4.46 1.76
CA LEU A 83 2.32 -4.10 1.01
C LEU A 83 2.00 -3.73 -0.44
N ARG A 84 1.21 -4.56 -1.13
CA ARG A 84 1.00 -4.51 -2.58
C ARG A 84 -0.21 -3.67 -3.02
N ALA A 85 -1.14 -3.40 -2.11
CA ALA A 85 -2.42 -2.78 -2.42
C ALA A 85 -2.73 -1.60 -1.49
N ARG A 86 -1.71 -0.82 -1.09
CA ARG A 86 -1.83 0.28 -0.12
C ARG A 86 -3.00 1.23 -0.38
N GLY A 87 -3.26 1.55 -1.65
CA GLY A 87 -4.37 2.39 -2.08
C GLY A 87 -5.77 1.81 -1.81
N LEU A 88 -5.89 0.50 -1.63
CA LEU A 88 -7.13 -0.25 -1.45
C LEU A 88 -7.37 -0.69 0.00
N VAL A 89 -6.33 -0.72 0.84
CA VAL A 89 -6.42 -1.23 2.23
C VAL A 89 -7.28 -0.29 3.08
N ARG A 90 -8.56 -0.65 3.20
CA ARG A 90 -9.56 -0.06 4.09
C ARG A 90 -10.19 -1.19 4.92
N PRO A 91 -10.65 -0.93 6.16
CA PRO A 91 -11.21 -1.97 7.03
C PRO A 91 -12.30 -2.80 6.35
N ASP A 92 -13.19 -2.17 5.58
CA ASP A 92 -14.28 -2.85 4.90
C ASP A 92 -13.83 -3.81 3.81
N LEU A 93 -12.89 -3.36 2.95
CA LEU A 93 -12.37 -4.22 1.89
C LEU A 93 -11.50 -5.35 2.44
N ALA A 94 -10.71 -5.07 3.47
CA ALA A 94 -9.89 -6.09 4.14
C ALA A 94 -10.78 -7.20 4.74
N ARG A 95 -11.88 -6.82 5.40
CA ARG A 95 -12.88 -7.76 5.93
C ARG A 95 -13.57 -8.57 4.82
N ALA A 96 -14.00 -7.92 3.74
CA ALA A 96 -14.62 -8.61 2.59
C ALA A 96 -13.64 -9.60 1.94
N ALA A 97 -12.39 -9.18 1.69
CA ALA A 97 -11.34 -10.03 1.13
C ALA A 97 -11.03 -11.23 2.05
N ARG A 98 -10.94 -11.02 3.36
CA ARG A 98 -10.74 -12.10 4.34
C ARG A 98 -11.90 -13.08 4.34
N SER A 99 -13.14 -12.59 4.29
CA SER A 99 -14.33 -13.44 4.23
C SER A 99 -14.37 -14.27 2.94
N ALA A 100 -14.09 -13.66 1.79
CA ALA A 100 -14.01 -14.35 0.50
C ALA A 100 -12.93 -15.44 0.49
N ARG A 101 -11.73 -15.15 1.00
CA ARG A 101 -10.65 -16.14 1.14
C ARG A 101 -11.04 -17.30 2.06
N ALA A 102 -11.74 -17.02 3.16
CA ALA A 102 -12.24 -18.06 4.06
C ALA A 102 -13.28 -18.98 3.39
N ARG A 103 -14.00 -18.49 2.37
CA ARG A 103 -14.87 -19.32 1.52
C ARG A 103 -14.12 -20.09 0.42
N GLY A 104 -12.82 -19.86 0.26
CA GLY A 104 -11.99 -20.49 -0.76
C GLY A 104 -11.84 -19.68 -2.06
N VAL A 105 -12.32 -18.43 -2.10
CA VAL A 105 -12.13 -17.53 -3.25
C VAL A 105 -10.68 -17.03 -3.28
N GLU A 106 -10.03 -17.11 -4.44
CA GLU A 106 -8.71 -16.51 -4.63
C GLU A 106 -8.84 -14.99 -4.76
N VAL A 107 -8.21 -14.23 -3.87
CA VAL A 107 -8.29 -12.76 -3.88
C VAL A 107 -6.92 -12.13 -4.10
N MET A 108 -6.79 -11.36 -5.18
CA MET A 108 -5.61 -10.58 -5.50
C MET A 108 -5.91 -9.07 -5.53
N MET A 109 -5.24 -8.31 -4.67
CA MET A 109 -5.31 -6.85 -4.68
C MET A 109 -3.98 -6.23 -5.10
N LEU A 110 -4.04 -5.20 -5.94
CA LEU A 110 -2.88 -4.54 -6.53
C LEU A 110 -3.08 -3.02 -6.58
N ASP A 111 -2.03 -2.28 -6.22
CA ASP A 111 -1.97 -0.84 -6.37
C ASP A 111 -0.72 -0.41 -7.16
N ASP A 112 -0.90 -0.16 -8.46
CA ASP A 112 0.17 0.28 -9.35
C ASP A 112 0.22 1.82 -9.50
N ARG A 113 -0.45 2.58 -8.63
CA ARG A 113 -0.50 4.05 -8.74
C ARG A 113 0.67 4.76 -8.09
N ALA A 114 1.40 4.08 -7.20
CA ALA A 114 2.42 4.71 -6.36
C ALA A 114 3.40 5.58 -7.20
N PRO A 115 3.67 6.83 -6.78
CA PRO A 115 3.24 7.48 -5.55
C PRO A 115 1.90 8.24 -5.64
N ALA A 116 1.21 8.22 -6.78
CA ALA A 116 -0.06 8.91 -6.97
C ALA A 116 -1.21 8.24 -6.18
N VAL A 117 -2.16 9.06 -5.74
CA VAL A 117 -3.22 8.67 -4.80
C VAL A 117 -4.56 9.12 -5.38
N LEU A 118 -5.55 8.23 -5.39
CA LEU A 118 -6.93 8.60 -5.70
C LEU A 118 -7.50 9.51 -4.61
N THR A 119 -8.34 10.47 -5.00
CA THR A 119 -9.18 11.24 -4.07
C THR A 119 -10.04 10.30 -3.23
N ASP A 120 -10.34 10.68 -1.99
CA ASP A 120 -11.01 9.79 -1.04
C ASP A 120 -12.37 9.31 -1.56
N ASP A 121 -13.20 10.21 -2.11
CA ASP A 121 -14.51 9.88 -2.71
C ASP A 121 -14.42 8.81 -3.82
N VAL A 122 -13.41 8.91 -4.69
CA VAL A 122 -13.23 7.98 -5.82
C VAL A 122 -12.77 6.62 -5.30
N ARG A 123 -11.85 6.64 -4.33
CA ARG A 123 -11.38 5.43 -3.67
C ARG A 123 -12.50 4.73 -2.92
N GLU A 124 -13.33 5.46 -2.18
CA GLU A 124 -14.47 4.91 -1.43
C GLU A 124 -15.46 4.21 -2.36
N ARG A 125 -15.80 4.82 -3.51
CA ARG A 125 -16.66 4.18 -4.51
C ARG A 125 -16.07 2.87 -5.04
N ILE A 126 -14.78 2.87 -5.39
CA ILE A 126 -14.09 1.67 -5.88
C ILE A 126 -14.03 0.59 -4.80
N VAL A 127 -13.71 0.98 -3.56
CA VAL A 127 -13.67 0.08 -2.39
C VAL A 127 -15.05 -0.52 -2.14
N ALA A 128 -16.11 0.28 -2.11
CA ALA A 128 -17.47 -0.22 -1.89
C ALA A 128 -17.90 -1.23 -2.97
N ALA A 129 -17.62 -0.92 -4.24
CA ALA A 129 -17.97 -1.81 -5.33
C ALA A 129 -17.14 -3.11 -5.33
N ALA A 130 -15.83 -3.02 -5.03
CA ALA A 130 -14.96 -4.17 -4.87
C ALA A 130 -15.39 -5.06 -3.69
N SER A 131 -15.71 -4.46 -2.54
CA SER A 131 -16.24 -5.18 -1.37
C SER A 131 -17.53 -5.92 -1.73
N SER A 132 -18.47 -5.27 -2.42
CA SER A 132 -19.70 -5.93 -2.86
C SER A 132 -19.43 -7.10 -3.81
N THR A 133 -18.42 -7.00 -4.68
CA THR A 133 -18.03 -8.09 -5.59
C THR A 133 -17.43 -9.26 -4.81
N LEU A 134 -16.57 -8.97 -3.82
CA LEU A 134 -15.97 -9.97 -2.95
C LEU A 134 -17.01 -10.64 -2.05
N ASP A 135 -18.00 -9.91 -1.55
CA ASP A 135 -19.06 -10.47 -0.70
C ASP A 135 -20.00 -11.39 -1.51
N ALA A 136 -20.18 -11.14 -2.81
CA ALA A 136 -21.02 -11.94 -3.70
C ALA A 136 -20.30 -13.15 -4.33
N ALA A 137 -18.96 -13.19 -4.31
CA ALA A 137 -18.20 -14.29 -4.89
C ALA A 137 -18.25 -15.54 -3.99
N ASP A 138 -18.78 -16.65 -4.51
CA ASP A 138 -18.84 -17.93 -3.79
C ASP A 138 -17.70 -18.88 -4.17
N ALA A 139 -17.13 -18.74 -5.37
CA ALA A 139 -16.01 -19.53 -5.86
C ALA A 139 -15.11 -18.72 -6.80
N GLY A 140 -14.04 -19.35 -7.27
CA GLY A 140 -13.16 -18.79 -8.30
C GLY A 140 -12.20 -17.72 -7.79
N SER A 141 -11.97 -16.68 -8.58
CA SER A 141 -11.01 -15.63 -8.27
C SER A 141 -11.54 -14.21 -8.46
N VAL A 142 -11.09 -13.29 -7.60
CA VAL A 142 -11.37 -11.87 -7.68
C VAL A 142 -10.06 -11.09 -7.68
N THR A 143 -9.82 -10.30 -8.73
CA THR A 143 -8.69 -9.39 -8.82
C THR A 143 -9.15 -7.94 -8.80
N VAL A 144 -8.68 -7.17 -7.81
CA VAL A 144 -8.90 -5.72 -7.70
C VAL A 144 -7.59 -5.00 -7.96
N ARG A 145 -7.55 -4.13 -8.97
CA ARG A 145 -6.31 -3.44 -9.38
C ARG A 145 -6.56 -1.96 -9.57
N LEU A 146 -5.76 -1.13 -8.90
CA LEU A 146 -5.62 0.29 -9.23
C LEU A 146 -4.56 0.46 -10.32
N LEU A 147 -4.91 1.14 -11.41
CA LEU A 147 -4.03 1.31 -12.57
C LEU A 147 -3.16 2.58 -12.44
N PRO A 148 -1.97 2.64 -13.08
CA PRO A 148 -1.12 3.82 -13.05
C PRO A 148 -1.84 5.12 -13.42
N PRO A 149 -1.43 6.28 -12.86
CA PRO A 149 -2.04 7.57 -13.17
C PRO A 149 -1.92 7.93 -14.66
N GLY A 150 -2.83 8.79 -15.16
CA GLY A 150 -2.86 9.22 -16.56
C GLY A 150 -3.57 8.26 -17.53
N ARG A 151 -4.05 7.11 -17.04
CA ARG A 151 -4.94 6.22 -17.79
C ARG A 151 -6.39 6.70 -17.68
N PRO A 152 -7.23 6.46 -18.70
CA PRO A 152 -8.67 6.75 -18.62
C PRO A 152 -9.39 5.84 -17.61
N VAL A 153 -8.84 4.64 -17.40
CA VAL A 153 -9.30 3.67 -16.40
C VAL A 153 -8.45 3.82 -15.15
N ALA A 154 -9.15 4.00 -14.05
CA ALA A 154 -8.62 4.14 -12.72
C ALA A 154 -8.42 2.80 -12.00
N ALA A 155 -9.38 1.90 -12.13
CA ALA A 155 -9.34 0.62 -11.46
C ALA A 155 -10.06 -0.44 -12.28
N THR A 156 -9.72 -1.69 -12.04
CA THR A 156 -10.42 -2.83 -12.61
C THR A 156 -10.75 -3.82 -11.52
N VAL A 157 -11.96 -4.37 -11.56
CA VAL A 157 -12.37 -5.52 -10.77
C VAL A 157 -12.67 -6.64 -11.75
N LEU A 158 -11.95 -7.75 -11.62
CA LEU A 158 -12.12 -8.96 -12.43
C LEU A 158 -12.64 -10.06 -11.52
N LEU A 159 -13.80 -10.61 -11.84
CA LEU A 159 -14.37 -11.81 -11.24
C LEU A 159 -14.28 -12.94 -12.26
N ASP A 160 -13.71 -14.08 -11.86
CA ASP A 160 -13.66 -15.30 -12.66
C ASP A 160 -14.28 -16.44 -11.85
N ASP A 161 -15.55 -16.74 -12.13
CA ASP A 161 -16.38 -17.69 -11.36
C ASP A 161 -16.42 -19.09 -12.00
N LEU A 162 -15.24 -19.65 -12.31
CA LEU A 162 -15.03 -21.07 -12.63
C LEU A 162 -16.10 -21.75 -13.52
N GLY A 163 -16.61 -21.07 -14.55
CA GLY A 163 -17.61 -21.64 -15.45
C GLY A 163 -18.49 -20.64 -16.19
N ASP A 164 -18.79 -19.49 -15.57
CA ASP A 164 -19.69 -18.48 -16.17
C ASP A 164 -18.95 -17.39 -16.98
N GLY A 165 -17.64 -17.55 -17.14
CA GLY A 165 -16.75 -16.61 -17.83
C GLY A 165 -16.28 -15.46 -16.93
N ALA A 166 -15.18 -14.83 -17.32
CA ALA A 166 -14.59 -13.75 -16.54
C ALA A 166 -15.35 -12.43 -16.77
N GLN A 167 -15.96 -11.90 -15.71
CA GLN A 167 -16.59 -10.58 -15.70
C GLN A 167 -15.56 -9.52 -15.29
N ARG A 168 -15.31 -8.56 -16.17
CA ARG A 168 -14.43 -7.41 -15.89
C ARG A 168 -15.24 -6.12 -15.82
N VAL A 169 -15.09 -5.39 -14.72
CA VAL A 169 -15.65 -4.06 -14.53
C VAL A 169 -14.50 -3.05 -14.46
N GLU A 170 -14.56 -2.02 -15.29
CA GLU A 170 -13.58 -0.94 -15.31
C GLU A 170 -14.17 0.30 -14.63
N TYR A 171 -13.37 1.01 -13.86
CA TYR A 171 -13.76 2.25 -13.20
C TYR A 171 -12.93 3.40 -13.77
N ASP A 172 -13.55 4.52 -14.08
CA ASP A 172 -12.86 5.73 -14.53
C ASP A 172 -12.26 6.55 -13.37
N ASN A 173 -11.58 7.65 -13.68
CA ASN A 173 -10.98 8.54 -12.68
C ASN A 173 -12.00 9.26 -11.77
N THR A 174 -13.30 9.11 -11.99
CA THR A 174 -14.38 9.58 -11.12
C THR A 174 -14.96 8.46 -10.24
N GLY A 175 -14.47 7.22 -10.41
CA GLY A 175 -14.95 6.04 -9.69
C GLY A 175 -16.26 5.50 -10.26
N ARG A 176 -16.62 5.87 -11.50
CA ARG A 176 -17.81 5.36 -12.18
C ARG A 176 -17.45 4.22 -13.11
N VAL A 177 -18.39 3.28 -13.27
CA VAL A 177 -18.22 2.16 -14.20
C VAL A 177 -18.10 2.69 -15.62
N ARG A 178 -17.08 2.21 -16.31
CA ARG A 178 -16.84 2.41 -17.73
C ARG A 178 -17.24 1.13 -18.44
N GLY A 179 -18.26 1.23 -19.29
CA GLY A 179 -18.78 0.13 -20.09
C GLY A 179 -17.82 -0.35 -21.17
#